data_AF-A0A6A3AJ99-F1
#
_entry.id   AF-A0A6A3AJ99-F1
#
_cell.length_a   1.000
_cell.length_b   1.000
_cell.length_c   1.000
_cell.angle_alpha   90.00
_cell.angle_beta   90.00
_cell.angle_gamma   90.00
#
_symmetry.space_group_name_H-M   'P 1'
#
loop_
_entity.id
_entity.type
_entity.pdbx_description
1 polymer ?
#
loop_
_entity_poly.entity_id
_entity_poly.type
_entity_poly.pdbx_seq_one_letter_code
_entity_poly.pdbx_strand_id
1 'polypeptide(L)'
;MIVFFLVILLWIYHWKNPRCNGKLPPGSMGLPVIGESFQFFAPYTTSDISSFIKRMMERYGSLFRTSLVGRKIVVSTDPDVNRFIFQQEEKLVQSWYTDSFDDIVEKENVLSSHGFLHKYLRNLVLNMFGSETLKEKHLSELNELTIKHLQLWSTQPLVELKQAISNV
;
A
#
# COMPACT_ATOMS: atom_id res chain seq x y z
N MET A 1 27.54 -12.85 30.52
CA MET A 1 27.84 -11.82 29.51
C MET A 1 28.14 -12.40 28.12
N ILE A 2 29.09 -13.35 28.00
CA ILE A 2 29.48 -13.95 26.70
C ILE A 2 28.32 -14.69 26.02
N VAL A 3 27.59 -15.54 26.75
CA VAL A 3 26.44 -16.28 26.21
C VAL A 3 25.37 -15.34 25.68
N PHE A 4 25.04 -14.28 26.43
CA PHE A 4 24.07 -13.26 26.01
C PHE A 4 24.50 -12.55 24.71
N PHE A 5 25.79 -12.21 24.60
CA PHE A 5 26.35 -11.61 23.39
C PHE A 5 26.25 -12.56 22.19
N LEU A 6 26.58 -13.85 22.37
CA LEU A 6 26.44 -14.86 21.33
C LEU A 6 24.98 -15.03 20.87
N VAL A 7 24.03 -15.04 21.81
CA VAL A 7 22.59 -15.12 21.50
C VAL A 7 22.15 -13.91 20.67
N ILE A 8 22.59 -12.70 21.01
CA ILE A 8 22.27 -11.49 20.23
C ILE A 8 22.85 -11.59 18.82
N LEU A 9 24.11 -12.01 18.68
CA LEU A 9 24.74 -12.14 17.36
C LEU A 9 24.02 -13.17 16.48
N LEU A 10 23.67 -14.32 17.04
CA LEU A 10 22.89 -15.34 16.34
C LEU A 10 21.51 -14.81 15.93
N TRP A 11 20.85 -14.07 16.82
CA TRP A 11 19.57 -13.43 16.52
C TRP A 11 19.67 -12.41 15.38
N ILE A 12 20.68 -11.54 15.38
CA ILE A 12 20.94 -10.57 14.30
C ILE A 12 21.24 -11.29 12.98
N TYR A 13 22.04 -12.37 13.03
CA TYR A 13 22.35 -13.18 11.86
C TYR A 13 21.08 -13.79 11.26
N HIS A 14 20.22 -14.40 12.10
CA HIS A 14 18.93 -14.95 11.68
C HIS A 14 17.95 -13.88 11.18
N TRP A 15 18.01 -12.66 11.70
CA TRP A 15 17.23 -11.53 11.20
C TRP A 15 17.64 -11.20 9.77
N LYS A 16 18.95 -11.00 9.55
CA LYS A 16 19.51 -10.61 8.25
C LYS A 16 19.40 -11.71 7.19
N ASN A 17 19.39 -12.98 7.60
CA ASN A 17 19.31 -14.12 6.70
C ASN A 17 18.03 -14.95 6.93
N PRO A 18 16.86 -14.49 6.44
CA PRO A 18 15.64 -15.26 6.53
C PRO A 18 15.76 -16.60 5.80
N ARG A 19 15.21 -17.64 6.43
CA ARG A 19 15.10 -18.97 5.82
C ARG A 19 14.15 -18.89 4.62
N CYS A 20 14.52 -19.54 3.52
CA CYS A 20 13.72 -19.64 2.31
C CYS A 20 13.97 -20.98 1.62
N ASN A 21 12.93 -21.53 1.01
CA ASN A 21 13.05 -22.69 0.13
C ASN A 21 13.30 -22.20 -1.30
N GLY A 22 14.51 -21.73 -1.57
CA GLY A 22 14.90 -21.18 -2.87
C GLY A 22 15.91 -20.04 -2.75
N LYS A 23 15.99 -19.21 -3.80
CA LYS A 23 16.80 -17.99 -3.80
C LYS A 23 15.89 -16.80 -3.54
N LEU A 24 16.17 -16.04 -2.50
CA LEU A 24 15.50 -14.77 -2.26
C LEU A 24 16.03 -13.70 -3.22
N PRO A 25 15.20 -12.71 -3.59
CA PRO A 25 15.66 -11.51 -4.28
C PRO A 25 16.79 -10.83 -3.51
N PRO A 26 17.67 -10.07 -4.20
CA PRO A 26 18.67 -9.24 -3.55
C PRO A 26 18.01 -8.21 -2.62
N GLY A 27 18.73 -7.71 -1.63
CA GLY A 27 18.21 -6.67 -0.74
C GLY A 27 18.67 -6.77 0.71
N SER A 28 18.20 -5.84 1.54
CA SER A 28 18.65 -5.59 2.91
C SER A 28 17.50 -5.73 3.90
N MET A 29 17.68 -6.51 4.98
CA MET A 29 16.69 -6.61 6.06
C MET A 29 16.75 -5.45 7.06
N GLY A 30 17.61 -4.45 6.82
CA GLY A 30 17.78 -3.29 7.69
C GLY A 30 18.19 -3.63 9.13
N LEU A 31 17.78 -2.78 10.08
CA LEU A 31 17.98 -3.01 11.50
C LEU A 31 17.06 -4.13 12.01
N PRO A 32 17.47 -4.91 13.03
CA PRO A 32 16.56 -5.84 13.70
C PRO A 32 15.29 -5.13 14.17
N VAL A 33 14.14 -5.80 14.05
CA VAL A 33 12.79 -5.32 14.44
C VAL A 33 12.25 -4.17 13.60
N ILE A 34 13.01 -3.12 13.32
CA ILE A 34 12.49 -1.93 12.63
C ILE A 34 12.72 -2.00 11.11
N GLY A 35 13.74 -2.73 10.66
CA GLY A 35 14.10 -2.83 9.26
C GLY A 35 14.56 -1.49 8.68
N GLU A 36 13.99 -1.11 7.54
CA GLU A 36 14.27 0.13 6.81
C GLU A 36 13.09 1.12 6.87
N SER A 37 12.13 0.89 7.79
CA SER A 37 10.87 1.61 7.91
C SER A 37 11.00 3.13 7.97
N PHE A 38 11.95 3.66 8.74
CA PHE A 38 12.11 5.11 8.87
C PHE A 38 12.47 5.78 7.55
N GLN A 39 13.27 5.11 6.72
CA GLN A 39 13.63 5.64 5.40
C GLN A 39 12.50 5.47 4.41
N PHE A 40 11.71 4.41 4.55
CA PHE A 40 10.51 4.19 3.73
C PHE A 40 9.42 5.24 4.01
N PHE A 41 9.15 5.57 5.28
CA PHE A 41 8.15 6.56 5.69
C PHE A 41 8.68 7.99 5.76
N ALA A 42 9.94 8.23 5.42
CA ALA A 42 10.50 9.58 5.42
C ALA A 42 9.72 10.45 4.41
N PRO A 43 9.30 11.67 4.80
CA PRO A 43 8.62 12.56 3.88
C PRO A 43 9.54 12.93 2.72
N TYR A 44 8.97 12.99 1.52
CA TYR A 44 9.67 13.39 0.32
C TYR A 44 8.80 14.39 -0.47
N THR A 45 9.44 15.29 -1.19
CA THR A 45 8.79 16.45 -1.83
C THR A 45 8.39 16.21 -3.28
N THR A 46 8.69 15.03 -3.82
CA THR A 46 8.44 14.71 -5.24
C THR A 46 7.08 14.06 -5.44
N SER A 47 6.37 14.43 -6.50
CA SER A 47 5.14 13.77 -6.97
C SER A 47 5.38 12.40 -7.63
N ASP A 48 6.60 11.87 -7.52
CA ASP A 48 7.09 10.66 -8.16
C ASP A 48 7.38 9.58 -7.11
N ILE A 49 7.89 8.42 -7.53
CA ILE A 49 8.34 7.32 -6.67
C ILE A 49 9.23 7.85 -5.54
N SER A 50 9.00 7.35 -4.33
CA SER A 50 9.77 7.78 -3.15
C SER A 50 11.26 7.59 -3.35
N SER A 51 12.05 8.50 -2.77
CA SER A 51 13.52 8.46 -2.85
C SER A 51 14.10 7.14 -2.32
N PHE A 52 13.43 6.55 -1.31
CA PHE A 52 13.75 5.22 -0.81
C PHE A 52 13.65 4.16 -1.89
N ILE A 53 12.51 4.06 -2.58
CA ILE A 53 12.28 3.03 -3.60
C ILE A 53 13.24 3.21 -4.78
N LYS A 54 13.46 4.44 -5.25
CA LYS A 54 14.43 4.73 -6.33
C LYS A 54 15.82 4.20 -6.00
N ARG A 55 16.32 4.51 -4.80
CA ARG A 55 17.63 4.04 -4.34
C ARG A 55 17.70 2.51 -4.24
N MET A 56 16.61 1.86 -3.82
CA MET A 56 16.56 0.40 -3.75
C MET A 56 16.55 -0.23 -5.15
N MET A 57 15.82 0.36 -6.11
CA MET A 57 15.81 -0.06 -7.51
C MET A 57 17.21 0.06 -8.14
N GLU A 58 17.90 1.17 -7.92
CA GLU A 58 19.26 1.38 -8.43
C GLU A 58 20.25 0.36 -7.85
N ARG A 59 20.08 -0.03 -6.59
CA ARG A 59 21.01 -0.92 -5.89
C ARG A 59 20.73 -2.41 -6.09
N TYR A 60 19.44 -2.79 -6.12
CA TYR A 60 19.02 -4.19 -6.05
C TYR A 60 18.15 -4.63 -7.24
N GLY A 61 17.76 -3.69 -8.11
CA GLY A 61 16.91 -3.96 -9.27
C GLY A 61 15.41 -3.84 -8.96
N SER A 62 14.58 -4.23 -9.93
CA SER A 62 13.12 -4.10 -9.87
C SER A 62 12.45 -5.03 -8.86
N LEU A 63 13.16 -6.02 -8.34
CA LEU A 63 12.66 -6.98 -7.35
C LEU A 63 13.67 -7.11 -6.22
N PHE A 64 13.29 -6.68 -5.02
CA PHE A 64 14.20 -6.70 -3.87
C PHE A 64 13.50 -7.03 -2.56
N ARG A 65 14.26 -7.58 -1.62
CA ARG A 65 13.78 -7.88 -0.26
C ARG A 65 14.12 -6.76 0.72
N THR A 66 13.20 -6.47 1.63
CA THR A 66 13.45 -5.54 2.75
C THR A 66 12.66 -5.95 4.00
N SER A 67 12.81 -5.19 5.08
CA SER A 67 11.94 -5.28 6.24
C SER A 67 11.30 -3.93 6.54
N LEU A 68 9.97 -3.91 6.65
CA LEU A 68 9.17 -2.74 7.03
C LEU A 68 8.25 -3.13 8.18
N VAL A 69 8.16 -2.27 9.20
CA VAL A 69 7.30 -2.42 10.39
C VAL A 69 7.42 -3.82 11.03
N GLY A 70 8.65 -4.32 11.14
CA GLY A 70 8.92 -5.66 11.71
C GLY A 70 8.53 -6.84 10.84
N ARG A 71 8.03 -6.61 9.62
CA ARG A 71 7.71 -7.65 8.65
C ARG A 71 8.82 -7.75 7.63
N LYS A 72 9.10 -8.97 7.18
CA LYS A 72 10.05 -9.26 6.09
C LYS A 72 9.25 -9.34 4.79
N ILE A 73 9.57 -8.49 3.82
CA ILE A 73 8.77 -8.33 2.61
C ILE A 73 9.64 -8.37 1.35
N VAL A 74 8.99 -8.62 0.22
CA VAL A 74 9.57 -8.44 -1.11
C VAL A 74 8.81 -7.30 -1.78
N VAL A 75 9.55 -6.36 -2.36
CA VAL A 75 9.02 -5.23 -3.11
C VAL A 75 9.30 -5.48 -4.58
N SER A 76 8.27 -5.29 -5.41
CA SER A 76 8.34 -5.41 -6.85
C SER A 76 7.92 -4.11 -7.52
N THR A 77 8.81 -3.56 -8.32
CA THR A 77 8.55 -2.47 -9.26
C THR A 77 8.53 -2.98 -10.71
N ASP A 78 8.51 -4.30 -10.89
CA ASP A 78 8.46 -4.95 -12.19
C ASP A 78 7.00 -5.13 -12.63
N PRO A 79 6.58 -4.57 -13.78
CA PRO A 79 5.19 -4.61 -14.21
C PRO A 79 4.70 -6.03 -14.53
N ASP A 80 5.57 -6.92 -15.02
CA ASP A 80 5.18 -8.29 -15.36
C ASP A 80 4.98 -9.13 -14.11
N VAL A 81 5.87 -8.98 -13.12
CA VAL A 81 5.71 -9.61 -11.80
C VAL A 81 4.45 -9.10 -11.11
N ASN A 82 4.22 -7.79 -11.12
CA ASN A 82 3.03 -7.19 -10.50
C ASN A 82 1.75 -7.71 -11.15
N ARG A 83 1.70 -7.75 -12.48
CA ARG A 83 0.58 -8.32 -13.24
C ARG A 83 0.34 -9.78 -12.87
N PHE A 84 1.39 -10.58 -12.77
CA PHE A 84 1.29 -11.98 -12.36
C PHE A 84 0.71 -12.09 -10.95
N ILE A 85 1.24 -11.34 -9.97
CA ILE A 85 0.76 -11.35 -8.57
C ILE A 85 -0.74 -11.04 -8.54
N PHE A 86 -1.19 -9.98 -9.23
CA PHE A 86 -2.61 -9.62 -9.27
C PHE A 86 -3.50 -10.70 -9.90
N GLN A 87 -3.00 -11.47 -10.87
CA GLN A 87 -3.75 -12.58 -11.47
C GLN A 87 -3.85 -13.83 -10.57
N GLN A 88 -3.00 -13.91 -9.55
CA GLN A 88 -2.92 -15.03 -8.61
C GLN A 88 -3.56 -14.74 -7.24
N GLU A 89 -4.25 -13.59 -7.11
CA GLU A 89 -5.04 -13.27 -5.93
C GLU A 89 -6.06 -14.38 -5.64
N GLU A 90 -6.19 -14.75 -4.37
CA GLU A 90 -7.01 -15.87 -3.88
C GLU A 90 -6.58 -17.27 -4.39
N LYS A 91 -5.40 -17.40 -5.03
CA LYS A 91 -4.84 -18.67 -5.52
C LYS A 91 -3.48 -19.00 -4.94
N LEU A 92 -2.48 -18.19 -5.28
CA LEU A 92 -1.09 -18.34 -4.80
C LEU A 92 -0.70 -17.23 -3.82
N VAL A 93 -1.41 -16.10 -3.89
CA VAL A 93 -1.19 -14.93 -3.04
C VAL A 93 -2.52 -14.44 -2.50
N GLN A 94 -2.43 -13.69 -1.41
CA GLN A 94 -3.56 -13.06 -0.77
C GLN A 94 -3.15 -11.67 -0.29
N SER A 95 -4.05 -10.71 -0.47
CA SER A 95 -3.93 -9.37 0.06
C SER A 95 -3.81 -9.41 1.59
N TRP A 96 -2.77 -8.77 2.10
CA TRP A 96 -2.52 -8.60 3.52
C TRP A 96 -2.30 -7.12 3.80
N TYR A 97 -2.92 -6.62 4.86
CA TYR A 97 -2.75 -5.26 5.36
C TYR A 97 -2.19 -5.31 6.79
N THR A 98 -1.72 -4.17 7.29
CA THR A 98 -1.23 -4.09 8.68
C THR A 98 -2.40 -4.22 9.65
N ASP A 99 -2.16 -4.82 10.82
CA ASP A 99 -3.17 -4.98 11.86
C ASP A 99 -3.89 -3.66 12.20
N SER A 100 -3.16 -2.53 12.21
CA SER A 100 -3.76 -1.20 12.42
C SER A 100 -4.67 -0.73 11.29
N PHE A 101 -4.42 -1.14 10.05
CA PHE A 101 -5.30 -0.85 8.92
C PHE A 101 -6.56 -1.72 9.00
N ASP A 102 -6.38 -3.01 9.30
CA ASP A 102 -7.49 -3.93 9.52
C ASP A 102 -8.37 -3.45 10.68
N ASP A 103 -7.82 -2.99 11.81
CA ASP A 103 -8.58 -2.45 12.94
C ASP A 103 -9.45 -1.24 12.57
N ILE A 104 -8.98 -0.37 11.66
CA ILE A 104 -9.73 0.79 11.19
C ILE A 104 -10.87 0.35 10.28
N VAL A 105 -10.62 -0.61 9.39
CA VAL A 105 -11.59 -1.08 8.39
C VAL A 105 -12.61 -2.05 8.99
N GLU A 106 -12.20 -2.94 9.89
CA GLU A 106 -13.03 -3.96 10.54
C GLU A 106 -13.96 -3.36 11.60
N LYS A 107 -13.58 -2.24 12.23
CA LYS A 107 -14.51 -1.46 13.06
C LYS A 107 -15.74 -0.96 12.30
N GLU A 108 -15.69 -0.89 10.98
CA GLU A 108 -16.82 -0.51 10.14
C GLU A 108 -17.55 -1.70 9.49
N ASN A 109 -17.07 -2.94 9.59
CA ASN A 109 -17.71 -4.09 8.93
C ASN A 109 -17.63 -5.41 9.73
N VAL A 110 -18.78 -5.85 10.27
CA VAL A 110 -18.99 -7.05 11.10
C VAL A 110 -19.13 -8.35 10.27
N LEU A 111 -18.26 -8.61 9.28
CA LEU A 111 -18.45 -9.80 8.43
C LEU A 111 -17.17 -10.48 7.95
N SER A 112 -16.19 -10.70 8.82
CA SER A 112 -14.94 -11.39 8.49
C SER A 112 -15.15 -12.87 8.09
N SER A 113 -15.33 -13.12 6.78
CA SER A 113 -14.91 -14.38 6.15
C SER A 113 -14.14 -14.11 4.86
N HIS A 114 -12.89 -14.58 4.85
CA HIS A 114 -11.89 -14.37 3.79
C HIS A 114 -12.43 -14.84 2.42
N GLY A 115 -12.29 -14.01 1.39
CA GLY A 115 -12.78 -14.21 0.01
C GLY A 115 -14.21 -13.74 -0.25
N PHE A 116 -15.15 -14.00 0.68
CA PHE A 116 -16.55 -13.57 0.51
C PHE A 116 -16.71 -12.05 0.64
N LEU A 117 -16.04 -11.44 1.63
CA LEU A 117 -16.04 -9.98 1.81
C LEU A 117 -15.49 -9.24 0.60
N HIS A 118 -14.35 -9.67 0.08
CA HIS A 118 -13.72 -9.01 -1.06
C HIS A 118 -14.62 -9.10 -2.31
N LYS A 119 -15.20 -10.28 -2.59
CA LYS A 119 -16.14 -10.46 -3.69
C LYS A 119 -17.43 -9.64 -3.50
N TYR A 120 -17.96 -9.58 -2.28
CA TYR A 120 -19.14 -8.79 -1.94
C TYR A 120 -18.88 -7.29 -2.09
N LEU A 121 -17.80 -6.76 -1.50
CA LEU A 121 -17.38 -5.37 -1.63
C LEU A 121 -17.10 -5.01 -3.09
N ARG A 122 -16.38 -5.86 -3.82
CA ARG A 122 -16.14 -5.67 -5.26
C ARG A 122 -17.45 -5.58 -6.03
N ASN A 123 -18.41 -6.46 -5.76
CA ASN A 123 -19.72 -6.42 -6.42
C ASN A 123 -20.54 -5.19 -6.01
N LEU A 124 -20.52 -4.76 -4.74
CA LEU A 124 -21.15 -3.52 -4.31
C LEU A 124 -20.56 -2.31 -5.02
N VAL A 125 -19.23 -2.20 -5.06
CA VAL A 125 -18.52 -1.10 -5.73
C VAL A 125 -18.85 -1.10 -7.22
N LEU A 126 -18.83 -2.26 -7.88
CA LEU A 126 -19.19 -2.36 -9.31
C LEU A 126 -20.67 -2.10 -9.57
N ASN A 127 -21.56 -2.38 -8.63
CA ASN A 127 -22.98 -2.08 -8.80
C ASN A 127 -23.31 -0.61 -8.54
N MET A 128 -22.57 0.07 -7.67
CA MET A 128 -22.78 1.50 -7.40
C MET A 128 -22.02 2.39 -8.39
N PHE A 129 -20.80 2.01 -8.76
CA PHE A 129 -19.91 2.80 -9.62
C PHE A 129 -19.55 2.08 -10.92
N GLY A 130 -20.35 1.10 -11.33
CA GLY A 130 -20.23 0.45 -12.63
C GLY A 130 -20.40 1.45 -13.77
N SER A 131 -19.88 1.12 -14.95
CA SER A 131 -19.87 2.05 -16.09
C SER A 131 -21.26 2.56 -16.48
N GLU A 132 -22.29 1.72 -16.34
CA GLU A 132 -23.68 2.06 -16.61
C GLU A 132 -24.25 2.97 -15.51
N THR A 133 -24.16 2.56 -14.24
CA THR A 133 -24.65 3.32 -13.09
C THR A 133 -23.96 4.68 -12.95
N LEU A 134 -22.65 4.73 -13.20
CA LEU A 134 -21.89 5.97 -13.19
C LEU A 134 -22.40 6.94 -14.25
N LYS A 135 -22.64 6.46 -15.49
CA LYS A 135 -23.12 7.29 -16.60
C LYS A 135 -24.56 7.76 -16.40
N GLU A 136 -25.43 6.87 -15.93
CA GLU A 136 -26.87 7.13 -15.89
C GLU A 136 -27.32 7.83 -14.61
N LYS A 137 -26.71 7.51 -13.46
CA LYS A 137 -27.19 7.98 -12.16
C LYS A 137 -26.31 9.02 -11.51
N HIS A 138 -24.99 8.96 -11.72
CA HIS A 138 -24.05 9.82 -11.00
C HIS A 138 -23.45 10.93 -11.86
N LEU A 139 -23.33 10.76 -13.18
CA LEU A 139 -22.62 11.71 -14.04
C LEU A 139 -23.27 13.11 -14.06
N SER A 140 -24.61 13.17 -14.13
CA SER A 140 -25.32 14.46 -14.13
C SER A 140 -25.16 15.18 -12.79
N GLU A 141 -25.33 14.44 -11.69
CA GLU A 141 -25.19 14.97 -10.33
C GLU A 141 -23.77 15.46 -10.05
N LEU A 142 -22.75 14.66 -10.42
CA LEU A 142 -21.34 15.05 -10.31
C LEU A 142 -21.05 16.30 -11.15
N ASN A 143 -21.60 16.39 -12.37
CA ASN A 143 -21.42 17.56 -13.22
C ASN A 143 -22.05 18.81 -12.61
N GLU A 144 -23.28 18.71 -12.09
CA GLU A 144 -23.96 19.83 -11.42
C GLU A 144 -23.21 20.29 -10.16
N LEU A 145 -22.78 19.36 -9.31
CA LEU A 145 -22.00 19.66 -8.10
C LEU A 145 -20.65 20.29 -8.45
N THR A 146 -19.99 19.79 -9.49
CA THR A 146 -18.70 20.34 -9.97
C THR A 146 -18.88 21.77 -10.48
N ILE A 147 -19.87 22.01 -11.35
CA ILE A 147 -20.16 23.35 -11.88
C ILE A 147 -20.48 24.31 -10.74
N LYS A 148 -21.34 23.91 -9.81
CA LYS A 148 -21.71 24.73 -8.65
C LYS A 148 -20.51 25.11 -7.78
N HIS A 149 -19.64 24.15 -7.46
CA HIS A 149 -18.45 24.43 -6.65
C HIS A 149 -17.43 25.29 -7.40
N LEU A 150 -17.21 25.04 -8.69
CA LEU A 150 -16.33 25.88 -9.51
C LEU A 150 -16.84 27.32 -9.63
N GLN A 151 -18.16 27.51 -9.76
CA GLN A 151 -18.79 28.84 -9.74
C GLN A 151 -18.63 29.52 -8.38
N LEU A 152 -18.77 28.79 -7.26
CA LEU A 152 -18.52 29.34 -5.94
C LEU A 152 -17.05 29.78 -5.79
N TRP A 153 -16.12 28.93 -6.21
CA TRP A 153 -14.69 29.19 -6.13
C TRP A 153 -14.25 30.37 -6.99
N SER A 154 -14.88 30.58 -8.15
CA SER A 154 -14.56 31.72 -9.02
C SER A 154 -14.92 33.09 -8.42
N THR A 155 -15.84 33.11 -7.45
CA THR A 155 -16.19 34.35 -6.71
C THR A 155 -15.22 34.67 -5.58
N GLN A 156 -14.34 33.74 -5.21
CA GLN A 156 -13.39 33.93 -4.12
C GLN A 156 -12.04 34.43 -4.64
N PRO A 157 -11.39 35.39 -3.96
CA PRO A 157 -10.11 35.94 -4.40
C PRO A 157 -8.93 34.96 -4.24
N LEU A 158 -9.07 33.97 -3.35
CA LEU A 158 -8.10 32.92 -3.09
C LEU A 158 -8.85 31.67 -2.62
N VAL A 159 -8.51 30.52 -3.19
CA VAL A 159 -9.08 29.23 -2.80
C VAL A 159 -7.95 28.28 -2.43
N GLU A 160 -7.97 27.77 -1.20
CA GLU A 160 -7.08 26.69 -0.79
C GLU A 160 -7.62 25.36 -1.33
N LEU A 161 -7.05 24.92 -2.45
CA LEU A 161 -7.52 23.76 -3.23
C LEU A 161 -7.73 22.48 -2.40
N LYS A 162 -6.80 22.17 -1.47
CA LYS A 162 -6.88 20.96 -0.63
C LYS A 162 -8.12 20.96 0.25
N GLN A 163 -8.39 22.09 0.90
CA GLN A 163 -9.56 22.24 1.77
C GLN A 163 -10.84 22.34 0.93
N ALA A 164 -10.78 23.03 -0.20
CA ALA A 164 -11.92 23.22 -1.09
C ALA A 164 -12.43 21.89 -1.67
N ILE A 165 -11.53 21.02 -2.16
CA ILE A 165 -11.90 19.69 -2.69
C ILE A 165 -12.48 18.79 -1.60
N SER A 166 -12.00 18.90 -0.35
CA SER A 166 -12.49 18.08 0.76
C SER A 166 -13.95 18.39 1.15
N ASN A 167 -14.48 19.53 0.72
CA ASN A 167 -15.83 19.99 1.04
C ASN A 167 -16.83 19.82 -0.13
N VAL A 168 -16.38 19.29 -1.27
CA VAL A 168 -17.22 18.94 -2.43
C VAL A 168 -17.90 17.61 -2.20
#